data_AF-A0A6G7J8P5-F1
#
_entry.id   AF-A0A6G7J8P5-F1
#
_cell.length_a   1.000
_cell.length_b   1.000
_cell.length_c   1.000
_cell.angle_alpha   90.00
_cell.angle_beta   90.00
_cell.angle_gamma   90.00
#
_symmetry.space_group_name_H-M   'P 1'
#
loop_
_entity.id
_entity.type
_entity.pdbx_description
1 polymer ?
#
loop_
_entity_poly.entity_id
_entity_poly.type
_entity_poly.pdbx_seq_one_letter_code
_entity_poly.pdbx_strand_id
1 'polypeptide(L)'
;MIRKILQAIIALGLLIYGYFFLSGSDLQPEFVGAGVIGLLTLLALLVESIVINRNRLGLMVYCKWLALRKQRIRFSMAYLYRIKVDDKYLLVKNSNFPHYQLVGGKYKILEGTRSFLQKEFKAIDDPKLPNKDLMKDDFALFIPASKAIKFLDWFNKGEDREISHWREFYEELIEGKAKLLDKEKFPYINYNFKGRIRTPIKRTPGWDCYEILQYDILDIIPTPEQRQELKKLQEKGDKKYHKWADAELIRCLGHDNRQMKQLYDIGIHTKWALNMKWSKE
;
A
#
# COMPACT_ATOMS: atom_id res chain seq x y z
N MET A 1 -6.71 -20.29 13.69
CA MET A 1 -8.14 -20.61 13.43
C MET A 1 -8.51 -21.96 14.04
N ILE A 2 -7.79 -23.04 13.71
CA ILE A 2 -8.00 -24.39 14.29
C ILE A 2 -8.00 -24.39 15.83
N ARG A 3 -7.02 -23.76 16.48
CA ARG A 3 -6.98 -23.65 17.96
C ARG A 3 -8.23 -23.00 18.57
N LYS A 4 -8.74 -21.93 17.97
CA LYS A 4 -9.94 -21.22 18.46
C LYS A 4 -11.21 -22.06 18.24
N ILE A 5 -11.28 -22.80 17.13
CA ILE A 5 -12.36 -23.75 16.87
C ILE A 5 -12.34 -24.88 17.90
N LEU A 6 -11.17 -25.45 18.19
CA LEU A 6 -11.03 -26.48 19.21
C LEU A 6 -11.42 -25.97 20.61
N GLN A 7 -11.01 -24.75 20.98
CA GLN A 7 -11.43 -24.10 22.22
C GLN A 7 -12.96 -23.92 22.29
N ALA A 8 -13.60 -23.52 21.19
CA ALA A 8 -15.05 -23.40 21.12
C ALA A 8 -15.74 -24.76 21.30
N ILE A 9 -15.22 -25.81 20.65
CA ILE A 9 -15.73 -27.18 20.76
C ILE A 9 -15.60 -27.69 22.21
N ILE A 10 -14.46 -27.45 22.87
CA ILE A 10 -14.24 -27.83 24.27
C ILE A 10 -15.23 -27.08 25.18
N ALA A 11 -15.37 -25.76 25.01
CA ALA A 11 -16.29 -24.96 25.81
C ALA A 11 -17.76 -25.41 25.64
N LEU A 12 -18.18 -25.70 24.40
CA LEU A 12 -19.49 -26.28 24.10
C LEU A 12 -19.64 -27.68 24.70
N GLY A 13 -18.61 -28.51 24.64
CA GLY A 13 -18.59 -29.84 25.25
C GLY A 13 -18.76 -29.80 26.76
N LEU A 14 -18.11 -28.85 27.45
CA LEU A 14 -18.28 -28.64 28.90
C LEU A 14 -19.70 -28.19 29.24
N LEU A 15 -20.30 -27.30 28.44
CA LEU A 15 -21.70 -26.89 28.61
C LEU A 15 -22.66 -28.07 28.46
N ILE A 16 -22.50 -28.85 27.39
CA ILE A 16 -23.36 -30.00 27.10
C ILE A 16 -23.20 -31.05 28.19
N TYR A 17 -21.95 -31.38 28.57
CA TYR A 17 -21.69 -32.38 29.61
C TYR A 17 -22.23 -31.94 30.97
N GLY A 18 -21.94 -30.70 31.38
CA GLY A 18 -22.46 -30.13 32.62
C GLY A 18 -23.99 -30.13 32.66
N TYR A 19 -24.66 -29.73 31.57
CA TYR A 19 -26.11 -29.63 31.54
C TYR A 19 -26.83 -31.00 31.52
N PHE A 20 -26.36 -31.94 30.71
CA PHE A 20 -27.06 -33.21 30.47
C PHE A 20 -26.58 -34.37 31.34
N PHE A 21 -25.32 -34.40 31.75
CA PHE A 21 -24.72 -35.56 32.43
C PHE A 21 -24.38 -35.32 33.89
N LEU A 22 -24.31 -34.05 34.32
CA LEU A 22 -24.04 -33.66 35.71
C LEU A 22 -25.24 -33.01 36.40
N SER A 23 -26.44 -33.12 35.81
CA SER A 23 -27.65 -32.51 36.35
C SER A 23 -27.94 -32.97 37.79
N GLY A 24 -28.06 -32.03 38.71
CA GLY A 24 -28.30 -32.30 40.14
C GLY A 24 -27.06 -32.69 40.94
N SER A 25 -25.88 -32.76 40.31
CA SER A 25 -24.61 -32.95 41.05
C SER A 25 -24.03 -31.62 41.52
N ASP A 26 -23.24 -31.66 42.59
CA ASP A 26 -22.50 -30.49 43.10
C ASP A 26 -21.48 -29.96 42.09
N LEU A 27 -21.09 -30.75 41.07
CA LEU A 27 -20.12 -30.39 40.03
C LEU A 27 -20.77 -29.72 38.80
N GLN A 28 -22.10 -29.66 38.75
CA GLN A 28 -22.83 -29.04 37.64
C GLN A 28 -22.44 -27.57 37.38
N PRO A 29 -22.43 -26.67 38.38
CA PRO A 29 -22.15 -25.25 38.15
C PRO A 29 -20.71 -24.99 37.68
N GLU A 30 -19.74 -25.81 38.06
CA GLU A 30 -18.34 -25.69 37.65
C GLU A 30 -18.18 -25.99 36.16
N PHE A 31 -18.77 -27.08 35.67
CA PHE A 31 -18.68 -27.47 34.26
C PHE A 31 -19.43 -26.48 33.35
N VAL A 32 -20.64 -26.09 33.75
CA VAL A 32 -21.42 -25.09 33.01
C VAL A 32 -20.70 -23.73 33.05
N GLY A 33 -20.23 -23.30 34.22
CA GLY A 33 -19.49 -22.05 34.40
C GLY A 33 -18.22 -22.00 33.56
N ALA A 34 -17.41 -23.07 33.56
CA ALA A 34 -16.21 -23.17 32.73
C ALA A 34 -16.53 -23.08 31.23
N GLY A 35 -17.60 -23.74 30.79
CA GLY A 35 -18.09 -23.66 29.41
C GLY A 35 -18.53 -22.24 29.02
N VAL A 36 -19.30 -21.55 29.88
CA VAL A 36 -19.74 -20.16 29.67
C VAL A 36 -18.52 -19.22 29.60
N ILE A 37 -17.60 -19.31 30.57
CA ILE A 37 -16.38 -18.48 30.62
C ILE A 37 -15.53 -18.71 29.36
N GLY A 38 -15.39 -19.95 28.92
CA GLY A 38 -14.70 -20.29 27.69
C GLY A 38 -15.30 -19.61 26.46
N LEU A 39 -16.63 -19.63 26.31
CA LEU A 39 -17.32 -18.96 25.21
C LEU A 39 -17.25 -17.43 25.31
N LEU A 40 -17.41 -16.85 26.50
CA LEU A 40 -17.29 -15.40 26.72
C LEU A 40 -15.89 -14.90 26.39
N THR A 41 -14.85 -15.67 26.72
CA THR A 41 -13.46 -15.35 26.36
C THR A 41 -13.27 -15.33 24.84
N LEU A 42 -13.83 -16.32 24.13
CA LEU A 42 -13.77 -16.36 22.67
C LEU A 42 -14.57 -15.21 22.02
N LEU A 43 -15.72 -14.84 22.60
CA LEU A 43 -16.52 -13.70 22.18
C LEU A 43 -15.75 -12.39 22.38
N ALA A 44 -15.11 -12.20 23.54
CA ALA A 44 -14.29 -11.02 23.82
C ALA A 44 -13.15 -10.88 22.80
N LEU A 45 -12.43 -11.97 22.50
CA LEU A 45 -11.37 -11.97 21.46
C LEU A 45 -11.91 -11.69 20.05
N LEU A 46 -13.15 -12.12 19.75
CA LEU A 46 -13.81 -11.82 18.47
C LEU A 46 -14.16 -10.34 18.39
N VAL A 47 -14.78 -9.79 19.45
CA VAL A 47 -15.14 -8.37 19.55
C VAL A 47 -13.89 -7.51 19.45
N GLU A 48 -12.84 -7.82 20.20
CA GLU A 48 -11.56 -7.13 20.13
C GLU A 48 -11.00 -7.14 18.70
N SER A 49 -11.02 -8.31 18.02
CA SER A 49 -10.56 -8.42 16.64
C SER A 49 -11.38 -7.56 15.68
N ILE A 50 -12.69 -7.46 15.88
CA ILE A 50 -13.60 -6.61 15.09
C ILE A 50 -13.29 -5.14 15.36
N VAL A 51 -13.15 -4.73 16.62
CA VAL A 51 -12.88 -3.35 17.04
C VAL A 51 -11.52 -2.89 16.49
N ILE A 52 -10.46 -3.67 16.69
CA ILE A 52 -9.10 -3.37 16.18
C ILE A 52 -9.13 -3.20 14.65
N ASN A 53 -9.95 -3.97 13.95
CA ASN A 53 -9.98 -3.98 12.48
C ASN A 53 -11.21 -3.31 11.87
N ARG A 54 -11.95 -2.48 12.62
CA ARG A 54 -13.23 -1.89 12.18
C ARG A 54 -13.15 -1.21 10.81
N ASN A 55 -12.05 -0.51 10.54
CA ASN A 55 -11.81 0.20 9.27
C ASN A 55 -11.34 -0.70 8.12
N ARG A 56 -11.17 -2.00 8.36
CA ARG A 56 -10.62 -3.00 7.43
C ARG A 56 -11.46 -4.27 7.34
N LEU A 57 -12.64 -4.31 7.94
CA LEU A 57 -13.49 -5.52 7.96
C LEU A 57 -13.81 -6.02 6.55
N GLY A 58 -14.19 -5.11 5.64
CA GLY A 58 -14.46 -5.47 4.24
C GLY A 58 -13.25 -6.10 3.55
N LEU A 59 -12.05 -5.55 3.79
CA LEU A 59 -10.79 -6.11 3.28
C LEU A 59 -10.53 -7.51 3.87
N MET A 60 -10.73 -7.70 5.17
CA MET A 60 -10.53 -8.99 5.83
C MET A 60 -11.48 -10.07 5.31
N VAL A 61 -12.76 -9.75 5.17
CA VAL A 61 -13.77 -10.67 4.64
C VAL A 61 -13.40 -11.07 3.22
N TYR A 62 -13.00 -10.10 2.38
CA TYR A 62 -12.66 -10.39 0.99
C TYR A 62 -11.36 -11.21 0.88
N CYS A 63 -10.34 -10.92 1.70
CA CYS A 63 -9.14 -11.74 1.81
C CYS A 63 -9.47 -13.19 2.23
N LYS A 64 -10.38 -13.39 3.18
CA LYS A 64 -10.82 -14.73 3.59
C LYS A 64 -11.51 -15.48 2.45
N TRP A 65 -12.43 -14.82 1.74
CA TRP A 65 -13.10 -15.40 0.58
C TRP A 65 -12.10 -15.82 -0.52
N LEU A 66 -11.11 -14.96 -0.82
CA LEU A 66 -10.02 -15.28 -1.75
C LEU A 66 -9.14 -16.42 -1.23
N ALA A 67 -8.88 -16.47 0.08
CA ALA A 67 -8.08 -17.51 0.71
C ALA A 67 -8.72 -18.89 0.59
N LEU A 68 -10.05 -18.98 0.74
CA LEU A 68 -10.81 -20.23 0.52
C LEU A 68 -10.66 -20.75 -0.90
N ARG A 69 -10.50 -19.85 -1.87
CA ARG A 69 -10.26 -20.15 -3.29
C ARG A 69 -8.77 -20.31 -3.63
N LYS A 70 -7.90 -20.36 -2.61
CA LYS A 70 -6.43 -20.44 -2.75
C LYS A 70 -5.82 -19.34 -3.64
N GLN A 71 -6.49 -18.19 -3.72
CA GLN A 71 -6.07 -17.07 -4.56
C GLN A 71 -4.90 -16.30 -3.94
N ARG A 72 -4.11 -15.67 -4.80
CA ARG A 72 -3.02 -14.76 -4.43
C ARG A 72 -3.40 -13.33 -4.82
N ILE A 73 -2.93 -12.38 -4.04
CA ILE A 73 -3.12 -10.95 -4.28
C ILE A 73 -1.76 -10.36 -4.62
N ARG A 74 -1.70 -9.63 -5.73
CA ARG A 74 -0.56 -8.81 -6.13
C ARG A 74 -0.51 -7.56 -5.28
N PHE A 75 0.63 -7.27 -4.69
CA PHE A 75 0.90 -6.05 -3.95
C PHE A 75 1.94 -5.25 -4.70
N SER A 76 1.63 -3.98 -4.99
CA SER A 76 2.58 -3.03 -5.54
C SER A 76 2.72 -1.88 -4.56
N MET A 77 3.85 -1.83 -3.86
CA MET A 77 4.10 -0.83 -2.83
C MET A 77 5.06 0.23 -3.34
N ALA A 78 4.62 1.48 -3.30
CA ALA A 78 5.33 2.60 -3.86
C ALA A 78 5.22 3.82 -2.96
N TYR A 79 5.98 4.84 -3.31
CA TYR A 79 5.89 6.16 -2.73
C TYR A 79 5.94 7.22 -3.82
N LEU A 80 5.33 8.37 -3.55
CA LEU A 80 5.21 9.48 -4.49
C LEU A 80 5.47 10.80 -3.78
N TYR A 81 6.31 11.62 -4.39
CA TYR A 81 6.62 12.98 -3.98
C TYR A 81 5.65 13.97 -4.60
N ARG A 82 5.04 14.80 -3.76
CA ARG A 82 4.38 16.03 -4.17
C ARG A 82 5.40 17.17 -4.14
N ILE A 83 6.00 17.40 -5.30
CA ILE A 83 6.94 18.49 -5.54
C ILE A 83 6.14 19.67 -6.09
N LYS A 84 5.77 20.59 -5.20
CA LYS A 84 4.96 21.76 -5.54
C LYS A 84 5.82 23.03 -5.60
N VAL A 85 5.70 23.77 -6.70
CA VAL A 85 6.24 25.12 -6.85
C VAL A 85 5.09 26.02 -7.29
N ASP A 86 4.88 27.09 -6.53
CA ASP A 86 3.72 27.98 -6.66
C ASP A 86 2.40 27.19 -6.65
N ASP A 87 1.65 27.16 -7.74
CA ASP A 87 0.37 26.43 -7.84
C ASP A 87 0.46 25.09 -8.60
N LYS A 88 1.65 24.71 -9.09
CA LYS A 88 1.85 23.52 -9.93
C LYS A 88 2.72 22.46 -9.28
N TYR A 89 2.49 21.22 -9.71
CA TYR A 89 3.23 20.04 -9.30
C TYR A 89 4.13 19.57 -10.44
N LEU A 90 5.36 19.19 -10.10
CA LEU A 90 6.28 18.55 -11.04
C LEU A 90 5.83 17.11 -11.29
N LEU A 91 5.59 16.80 -12.56
CA LEU A 91 5.32 15.46 -13.05
C LEU A 91 6.46 14.98 -13.94
N VAL A 92 6.76 13.68 -13.89
CA VAL A 92 7.73 13.00 -14.75
C VAL A 92 7.05 11.92 -15.59
N LYS A 93 7.64 11.63 -16.75
CA LYS A 93 7.12 10.63 -17.68
C LYS A 93 7.34 9.23 -17.13
N ASN A 94 6.27 8.43 -17.03
CA ASN A 94 6.40 7.03 -16.66
C ASN A 94 7.19 6.25 -17.73
N SER A 95 8.04 5.31 -17.32
CA SER A 95 8.89 4.54 -18.25
C SER A 95 8.16 3.38 -18.93
N ASN A 96 7.11 2.86 -18.30
CA ASN A 96 6.36 1.68 -18.77
C ASN A 96 5.02 2.05 -19.41
N PHE A 97 4.49 3.23 -19.11
CA PHE A 97 3.16 3.67 -19.55
C PHE A 97 3.22 5.08 -20.15
N PRO A 98 2.36 5.40 -21.13
CA PRO A 98 2.40 6.67 -21.86
C PRO A 98 1.78 7.85 -21.09
N HIS A 99 1.90 7.89 -19.76
CA HIS A 99 1.37 8.96 -18.91
C HIS A 99 2.46 9.66 -18.09
N TYR A 100 2.15 10.86 -17.63
CA TYR A 100 2.93 11.60 -16.63
C TYR A 100 2.42 11.30 -15.22
N GLN A 101 3.30 11.37 -14.24
CA GLN A 101 2.98 11.08 -12.85
C GLN A 101 3.85 11.87 -11.88
N LEU A 102 3.47 11.88 -10.60
CA LEU A 102 4.36 12.37 -9.55
C LEU A 102 5.68 11.59 -9.53
N VAL A 103 6.75 12.26 -9.12
CA VAL A 103 8.08 11.66 -8.94
C VAL A 103 8.00 10.60 -7.85
N GLY A 104 8.58 9.43 -8.10
CA GLY A 104 8.59 8.31 -7.17
C GLY A 104 8.49 6.98 -7.89
N GLY A 105 8.50 5.91 -7.11
CA GLY A 105 8.55 4.56 -7.64
C GLY A 105 8.23 3.52 -6.58
N LYS A 106 8.44 2.26 -6.94
CA LYS A 106 8.23 1.17 -5.98
C LYS A 106 9.34 1.17 -4.95
N TYR A 107 9.03 0.72 -3.74
CA TYR A 107 10.09 0.34 -2.81
C TYR A 107 10.93 -0.80 -3.40
N LYS A 108 12.14 -0.99 -2.88
CA LYS A 108 13.01 -2.12 -3.16
C LYS A 108 12.96 -3.13 -2.03
N ILE A 109 13.01 -4.40 -2.40
CA ILE A 109 13.20 -5.53 -1.51
C ILE A 109 14.70 -5.60 -1.23
N LEU A 110 15.08 -5.43 0.03
CA LEU A 110 16.48 -5.59 0.43
C LEU A 110 16.86 -7.08 0.36
N GLU A 111 18.15 -7.35 0.13
CA GLU A 111 18.67 -8.72 -0.03
C GLU A 111 18.27 -9.64 1.14
N GLY A 112 18.44 -9.17 2.38
CA GLY A 112 18.06 -9.92 3.59
C GLY A 112 16.55 -10.10 3.78
N THR A 113 15.73 -9.19 3.24
CA THR A 113 14.26 -9.22 3.38
C THR A 113 13.62 -10.29 2.50
N ARG A 114 14.25 -10.65 1.38
CA ARG A 114 13.67 -11.55 0.37
C ARG A 114 13.37 -12.94 0.93
N SER A 115 14.32 -13.53 1.65
CA SER A 115 14.17 -14.86 2.27
C SER A 115 13.06 -14.86 3.33
N PHE A 116 12.99 -13.79 4.14
CA PHE A 116 11.92 -13.57 5.12
C PHE A 116 10.54 -13.50 4.45
N LEU A 117 10.40 -12.72 3.36
CA LEU A 117 9.14 -12.61 2.62
C LEU A 117 8.66 -13.96 2.05
N GLN A 118 9.58 -14.77 1.53
CA GLN A 118 9.29 -16.11 1.04
C GLN A 118 8.85 -17.04 2.18
N LYS A 119 9.56 -17.06 3.31
CA LYS A 119 9.23 -17.92 4.45
C LYS A 119 7.93 -17.50 5.15
N GLU A 120 7.85 -16.23 5.57
CA GLU A 120 6.74 -15.72 6.37
C GLU A 120 5.48 -15.47 5.56
N PHE A 121 5.62 -14.97 4.33
CA PHE A 121 4.46 -14.59 3.50
C PHE A 121 4.25 -15.50 2.30
N LYS A 122 5.12 -16.50 2.05
CA LYS A 122 5.09 -17.30 0.82
C LYS A 122 5.10 -16.40 -0.42
N ALA A 123 5.77 -15.25 -0.35
CA ALA A 123 5.81 -14.26 -1.43
C ALA A 123 6.46 -14.84 -2.69
N ILE A 124 5.94 -14.45 -3.85
CA ILE A 124 6.55 -14.74 -5.15
C ILE A 124 6.67 -13.43 -5.92
N ASP A 125 7.73 -13.28 -6.70
CA ASP A 125 7.92 -12.12 -7.56
C ASP A 125 6.82 -12.02 -8.63
N ASP A 126 6.56 -10.81 -9.10
CA ASP A 126 5.62 -10.58 -10.20
C ASP A 126 6.24 -11.06 -11.53
N PRO A 127 5.75 -12.17 -12.14
CA PRO A 127 6.36 -12.73 -13.34
C PRO A 127 6.22 -11.82 -14.57
N LYS A 128 5.29 -10.85 -14.53
CA LYS A 128 5.04 -9.91 -15.63
C LYS A 128 5.87 -8.63 -15.54
N LEU A 129 6.62 -8.44 -14.44
CA LEU A 129 7.61 -7.39 -14.32
C LEU A 129 8.98 -8.05 -14.33
N PRO A 130 9.73 -7.99 -15.46
CA PRO A 130 11.07 -8.56 -15.51
C PRO A 130 11.90 -7.98 -14.37
N ASN A 131 12.44 -8.84 -13.50
CA ASN A 131 13.32 -8.45 -12.41
C ASN A 131 14.71 -8.10 -12.96
N LYS A 132 14.79 -7.02 -13.74
CA LYS A 132 15.99 -6.56 -14.44
C LYS A 132 16.11 -5.04 -14.35
N ASP A 133 17.34 -4.55 -14.47
CA ASP A 133 17.68 -3.13 -14.54
C ASP A 133 17.05 -2.31 -13.41
N LEU A 134 16.44 -1.17 -13.72
CA LEU A 134 15.77 -0.29 -12.75
C LEU A 134 14.57 -0.95 -12.04
N MET A 135 14.04 -2.05 -12.56
CA MET A 135 12.92 -2.78 -11.97
C MET A 135 13.38 -3.91 -11.04
N LYS A 136 14.70 -4.07 -10.91
CA LYS A 136 15.28 -5.09 -10.04
C LYS A 136 14.81 -4.87 -8.61
N ASP A 137 14.39 -5.95 -7.95
CA ASP A 137 13.95 -6.00 -6.56
C ASP A 137 12.76 -5.06 -6.24
N ASP A 138 11.98 -4.64 -7.22
CA ASP A 138 10.75 -3.88 -6.98
C ASP A 138 9.82 -4.60 -5.99
N PHE A 139 9.18 -3.84 -5.09
CA PHE A 139 8.18 -4.33 -4.14
C PHE A 139 6.84 -4.60 -4.85
N ALA A 140 6.88 -5.48 -5.84
CA ALA A 140 5.78 -6.00 -6.63
C ALA A 140 5.72 -7.52 -6.45
N LEU A 141 4.90 -7.97 -5.49
CA LEU A 141 4.88 -9.36 -5.03
C LEU A 141 3.48 -9.92 -5.03
N PHE A 142 3.32 -11.20 -5.38
CA PHE A 142 2.09 -11.93 -5.09
C PHE A 142 2.20 -12.59 -3.72
N ILE A 143 1.14 -12.53 -2.93
CA ILE A 143 1.05 -13.12 -1.59
C ILE A 143 -0.28 -13.87 -1.47
N PRO A 144 -0.33 -15.07 -0.84
CA PRO A 144 -1.59 -15.75 -0.59
C PRO A 144 -2.57 -14.86 0.17
N ALA A 145 -3.83 -14.84 -0.24
CA ALA A 145 -4.84 -13.98 0.38
C ALA A 145 -5.01 -14.27 1.90
N SER A 146 -4.70 -15.50 2.34
CA SER A 146 -4.68 -15.88 3.77
C SER A 146 -3.63 -15.13 4.61
N LYS A 147 -2.58 -14.59 3.98
CA LYS A 147 -1.48 -13.86 4.63
C LYS A 147 -1.50 -12.35 4.34
N ALA A 148 -2.43 -11.89 3.50
CA ALA A 148 -2.51 -10.50 3.03
C ALA A 148 -2.57 -9.44 4.15
N ILE A 149 -3.39 -9.67 5.18
CA ILE A 149 -3.55 -8.72 6.29
C ILE A 149 -2.25 -8.63 7.11
N LYS A 150 -1.67 -9.77 7.49
CA LYS A 150 -0.40 -9.84 8.23
C LYS A 150 0.73 -9.15 7.45
N PHE A 151 0.77 -9.36 6.14
CA PHE A 151 1.74 -8.71 5.27
C PHE A 151 1.56 -7.19 5.23
N LEU A 152 0.32 -6.69 5.08
CA LEU A 152 0.06 -5.26 5.11
C LEU A 152 0.45 -4.63 6.45
N ASP A 153 0.17 -5.31 7.55
CA ASP A 153 0.58 -4.86 8.89
C ASP A 153 2.10 -4.77 9.00
N TRP A 154 2.82 -5.81 8.61
CA TRP A 154 4.29 -5.81 8.58
C TRP A 154 4.85 -4.72 7.68
N PHE A 155 4.36 -4.59 6.44
CA PHE A 155 4.85 -3.57 5.51
C PHE A 155 4.66 -2.15 6.10
N ASN A 156 3.54 -1.91 6.75
CA ASN A 156 3.24 -0.60 7.32
C ASN A 156 4.08 -0.25 8.55
N LYS A 157 4.68 -1.23 9.23
CA LYS A 157 5.63 -0.98 10.32
C LYS A 157 6.97 -0.44 9.84
N GLY A 158 7.41 -0.81 8.64
CA GLY A 158 8.72 -0.41 8.11
C GLY A 158 9.90 -1.21 8.64
N GLU A 159 9.66 -2.30 9.38
CA GLU A 159 10.70 -3.21 9.89
C GLU A 159 11.32 -4.02 8.75
N ASP A 160 12.65 -4.00 8.62
CA ASP A 160 13.43 -4.77 7.65
C ASP A 160 12.96 -4.62 6.19
N ARG A 161 12.64 -3.39 5.77
CA ARG A 161 12.42 -3.04 4.35
C ARG A 161 13.07 -1.70 4.00
N GLU A 162 13.14 -1.36 2.71
CA GLU A 162 13.51 0.00 2.32
C GLU A 162 12.56 1.01 2.97
N ILE A 163 13.13 1.98 3.70
CA ILE A 163 12.41 3.10 4.33
C ILE A 163 12.88 4.46 3.80
N SER A 164 14.04 4.49 3.12
CA SER A 164 14.53 5.70 2.49
C SER A 164 13.80 5.93 1.17
N HIS A 165 13.29 7.14 1.00
CA HIS A 165 12.61 7.55 -0.24
C HIS A 165 13.58 8.28 -1.19
N TRP A 166 14.82 8.53 -0.75
CA TRP A 166 15.80 9.35 -1.48
C TRP A 166 16.17 8.78 -2.85
N ARG A 167 16.24 7.44 -2.95
CA ARG A 167 16.70 6.73 -4.14
C ARG A 167 15.92 7.13 -5.40
N GLU A 168 14.58 7.09 -5.36
CA GLU A 168 13.77 7.44 -6.54
C GLU A 168 13.88 8.91 -6.89
N PHE A 169 13.96 9.82 -5.91
CA PHE A 169 14.18 11.24 -6.19
C PHE A 169 15.51 11.44 -6.93
N TYR A 170 16.58 10.80 -6.44
CA TYR A 170 17.90 10.88 -7.02
C TYR A 170 17.96 10.29 -8.44
N GLU A 171 17.39 9.10 -8.64
CA GLU A 171 17.34 8.44 -9.95
C GLU A 171 16.48 9.21 -10.95
N GLU A 172 15.33 9.76 -10.54
CA GLU A 172 14.43 10.44 -11.47
C GLU A 172 14.87 11.87 -11.81
N LEU A 173 15.41 12.59 -10.83
CA LEU A 173 15.66 14.03 -10.95
C LEU A 173 17.13 14.44 -11.03
N ILE A 174 18.06 13.66 -10.45
CA ILE A 174 19.46 14.08 -10.31
C ILE A 174 20.37 13.38 -11.31
N GLU A 175 20.54 12.06 -11.21
CA GLU A 175 21.55 11.35 -12.03
C GLU A 175 20.99 10.40 -13.09
N GLY A 176 19.70 10.05 -13.05
CA GLY A 176 19.13 9.13 -14.02
C GLY A 176 18.61 9.81 -15.28
N LYS A 177 17.31 9.66 -15.56
CA LYS A 177 16.78 9.72 -16.93
C LYS A 177 16.83 11.09 -17.58
N ALA A 178 16.69 12.17 -16.80
CA ALA A 178 16.61 13.52 -17.35
C ALA A 178 17.47 14.57 -16.67
N LYS A 179 18.17 14.21 -15.57
CA LYS A 179 19.11 15.09 -14.85
C LYS A 179 18.58 16.52 -14.71
N LEU A 180 17.35 16.62 -14.19
CA LEU A 180 16.58 17.87 -14.13
C LEU A 180 17.12 18.84 -13.09
N LEU A 181 17.75 18.29 -12.05
CA LEU A 181 18.25 19.01 -10.89
C LEU A 181 19.73 18.67 -10.69
N ASP A 182 20.43 19.61 -10.08
CA ASP A 182 21.86 19.59 -9.83
C ASP A 182 22.16 18.87 -8.49
N LYS A 183 23.11 17.94 -8.47
CA LYS A 183 23.43 17.12 -7.29
C LYS A 183 24.08 17.95 -6.19
N GLU A 184 24.87 18.96 -6.53
CA GLU A 184 25.53 19.84 -5.59
C GLU A 184 24.51 20.67 -4.81
N LYS A 185 23.37 21.01 -5.45
CA LYS A 185 22.27 21.77 -4.84
C LYS A 185 21.21 20.89 -4.17
N PHE A 186 21.16 19.61 -4.54
CA PHE A 186 20.34 18.58 -3.92
C PHE A 186 21.20 17.44 -3.35
N PRO A 187 22.06 17.71 -2.35
CA PRO A 187 22.82 16.65 -1.69
C PRO A 187 21.92 15.77 -0.79
N TYR A 188 20.79 16.31 -0.35
CA TYR A 188 19.73 15.64 0.38
C TYR A 188 18.39 16.34 0.12
N ILE A 189 17.30 15.72 0.55
CA ILE A 189 15.98 16.37 0.64
C ILE A 189 15.36 16.09 1.99
N ASN A 190 14.64 17.08 2.51
CA ASN A 190 13.72 16.88 3.61
C ASN A 190 12.32 16.67 3.04
N TYR A 191 11.49 15.89 3.74
CA TYR A 191 10.11 15.67 3.35
C TYR A 191 9.25 15.26 4.54
N ASN A 192 7.98 15.65 4.49
CA ASN A 192 6.96 15.17 5.42
C ASN A 192 6.27 13.94 4.85
N PHE A 193 6.14 12.90 5.67
CA PHE A 193 5.19 11.83 5.39
C PHE A 193 3.76 12.34 5.61
N LYS A 194 2.98 12.44 4.53
CA LYS A 194 1.61 12.99 4.59
C LYS A 194 0.55 11.94 4.84
N GLY A 195 0.85 10.70 4.53
CA GLY A 195 -0.07 9.59 4.71
C GLY A 195 0.07 8.57 3.61
N ARG A 196 -0.86 7.63 3.62
CA ARG A 196 -0.83 6.44 2.80
C ARG A 196 -2.16 6.25 2.12
N ILE A 197 -2.12 6.01 0.83
CA ILE A 197 -3.28 5.70 0.01
C ILE A 197 -3.20 4.23 -0.35
N ARG A 198 -4.31 3.52 -0.18
CA ARG A 198 -4.41 2.11 -0.55
C ARG A 198 -5.69 1.88 -1.33
N THR A 199 -5.60 1.12 -2.41
CA THR A 199 -6.77 0.68 -3.15
C THR A 199 -7.52 -0.38 -2.35
N PRO A 200 -8.83 -0.60 -2.60
CA PRO A 200 -9.43 -1.88 -2.24
C PRO A 200 -8.72 -3.01 -3.01
N ILE A 201 -9.05 -4.27 -2.68
CA ILE A 201 -8.74 -5.38 -3.58
C ILE A 201 -9.54 -5.16 -4.85
N LYS A 202 -8.84 -5.00 -5.96
CA LYS A 202 -9.44 -4.83 -7.29
C LYS A 202 -8.78 -5.78 -8.28
N ARG A 203 -9.35 -5.87 -9.48
CA ARG A 203 -8.71 -6.59 -10.58
C ARG A 203 -7.70 -5.67 -11.27
N THR A 204 -6.54 -6.22 -11.62
CA THR A 204 -5.55 -5.48 -12.42
C THR A 204 -6.06 -5.38 -13.86
N PRO A 205 -6.16 -4.17 -14.45
CA PRO A 205 -6.58 -4.02 -15.84
C PRO A 205 -5.71 -4.85 -16.80
N GLY A 206 -6.36 -5.61 -17.69
CA GLY A 206 -5.70 -6.48 -18.67
C GLY A 206 -5.01 -7.72 -18.11
N TRP A 207 -5.09 -7.97 -16.79
CA TRP A 207 -4.39 -9.08 -16.14
C TRP A 207 -5.36 -9.94 -15.33
N ASP A 208 -5.16 -11.26 -15.35
CA ASP A 208 -5.94 -12.19 -14.54
C ASP A 208 -5.41 -12.29 -13.11
N CYS A 209 -5.48 -11.19 -12.35
CA CYS A 209 -5.16 -11.23 -10.93
C CYS A 209 -5.89 -10.17 -10.10
N TYR A 210 -5.93 -10.42 -8.79
CA TYR A 210 -6.33 -9.43 -7.79
C TYR A 210 -5.12 -8.62 -7.36
N GLU A 211 -5.30 -7.32 -7.15
CA GLU A 211 -4.25 -6.42 -6.69
C GLU A 211 -4.67 -5.47 -5.58
N ILE A 212 -3.68 -5.08 -4.80
CA ILE A 212 -3.69 -3.92 -3.91
C ILE A 212 -2.50 -3.05 -4.29
N LEU A 213 -2.77 -1.78 -4.60
CA LEU A 213 -1.74 -0.75 -4.76
C LEU A 213 -1.69 0.07 -3.48
N GLN A 214 -0.49 0.38 -3.00
CA GLN A 214 -0.28 1.25 -1.86
C GLN A 214 0.78 2.31 -2.19
N TYR A 215 0.46 3.56 -1.88
CA TYR A 215 1.31 4.72 -2.12
C TYR A 215 1.52 5.50 -0.83
N ASP A 216 2.76 5.62 -0.41
CA ASP A 216 3.19 6.53 0.64
C ASP A 216 3.40 7.92 0.01
N ILE A 217 2.71 8.94 0.52
CA ILE A 217 2.72 10.28 -0.08
C ILE A 217 3.62 11.21 0.74
N LEU A 218 4.55 11.87 0.05
CA LEU A 218 5.61 12.67 0.64
C LEU A 218 5.53 14.11 0.13
N ASP A 219 5.50 15.09 1.02
CA ASP A 219 5.65 16.51 0.65
C ASP A 219 7.09 16.91 0.85
N ILE A 220 7.78 17.35 -0.20
CA ILE A 220 9.16 17.85 -0.04
C ILE A 220 9.18 19.16 0.74
N ILE A 221 10.25 19.34 1.52
CA ILE A 221 10.59 20.57 2.23
C ILE A 221 11.92 21.06 1.66
N PRO A 222 11.90 21.76 0.51
CA PRO A 222 13.12 22.24 -0.10
C PRO A 222 13.73 23.37 0.73
N THR A 223 15.06 23.42 0.80
CA THR A 223 15.80 24.60 1.27
C THR A 223 15.55 25.81 0.34
N PRO A 224 15.90 27.04 0.75
CA PRO A 224 15.77 28.21 -0.14
C PRO A 224 16.49 28.02 -1.49
N GLU A 225 17.68 27.43 -1.48
CA GLU A 225 18.45 27.13 -2.69
C GLU A 225 17.75 26.08 -3.58
N GLN A 226 17.30 24.97 -2.99
CA GLN A 226 16.54 23.94 -3.71
C GLN A 226 15.25 24.48 -4.32
N ARG A 227 14.56 25.37 -3.59
CA ARG A 227 13.36 26.04 -4.08
C ARG A 227 13.67 26.91 -5.29
N GLN A 228 14.79 27.63 -5.28
CA GLN A 228 15.21 28.45 -6.41
C GLN A 228 15.50 27.58 -7.65
N GLU A 229 16.13 26.43 -7.48
CA GLU A 229 16.39 25.51 -8.60
C GLU A 229 15.10 24.89 -9.17
N LEU A 230 14.15 24.53 -8.30
CA LEU A 230 12.84 24.05 -8.74
C LEU A 230 12.06 25.15 -9.49
N LYS A 231 12.15 26.42 -9.05
CA LYS A 231 11.59 27.57 -9.77
C LYS A 231 12.23 27.75 -11.15
N LYS A 232 13.56 27.72 -11.24
CA LYS A 232 14.27 27.78 -12.53
C LYS A 232 13.85 26.63 -13.46
N LEU A 233 13.63 25.43 -12.92
CA LEU A 233 13.11 24.30 -13.70
C LEU A 233 11.68 24.55 -14.19
N GLN A 234 10.83 25.17 -13.36
CA GLN A 234 9.47 25.55 -13.74
C GLN A 234 9.43 26.65 -14.82
N GLU A 235 10.30 27.66 -14.72
CA GLU A 235 10.43 28.75 -15.69
C GLU A 235 10.87 28.26 -17.07
N LYS A 236 11.65 27.16 -17.14
CA LYS A 236 12.01 26.50 -18.42
C LYS A 236 10.81 25.84 -19.12
N GLY A 237 9.69 25.72 -18.42
CA GLY A 237 8.42 25.19 -18.93
C GLY A 237 8.44 23.69 -19.19
N ASP A 238 7.34 23.21 -19.76
CA ASP A 238 7.12 21.79 -20.05
C ASP A 238 8.11 21.24 -21.08
N LYS A 239 8.58 20.01 -20.84
CA LYS A 239 9.42 19.26 -21.77
C LYS A 239 8.84 17.87 -22.04
N LYS A 240 9.55 17.07 -22.85
CA LYS A 240 9.15 15.69 -23.15
C LYS A 240 9.14 14.80 -21.91
N TYR A 241 10.13 14.99 -21.01
CA TYR A 241 10.28 14.14 -19.83
C TYR A 241 9.49 14.61 -18.62
N HIS A 242 9.35 15.92 -18.43
CA HIS A 242 8.66 16.49 -17.26
C HIS A 242 7.62 17.53 -17.67
N LYS A 243 6.60 17.66 -16.84
CA LYS A 243 5.48 18.59 -16.99
C LYS A 243 5.20 19.29 -15.68
N TRP A 244 4.63 20.48 -15.74
CA TRP A 244 4.09 21.20 -14.59
C TRP A 244 2.57 21.28 -14.70
N ALA A 245 1.89 20.61 -13.78
CA ALA A 245 0.43 20.53 -13.78
C ALA A 245 -0.15 21.17 -12.53
N ASP A 246 -1.16 22.02 -12.70
CA ASP A 246 -1.97 22.50 -11.58
C ASP A 246 -2.88 21.36 -11.03
N ALA A 247 -3.53 21.63 -9.90
CA ALA A 247 -4.39 20.66 -9.26
C ALA A 247 -5.61 20.25 -10.11
N GLU A 248 -6.13 21.14 -10.95
CA GLU A 248 -7.30 20.86 -11.79
C GLU A 248 -6.91 19.86 -12.89
N LEU A 249 -5.82 20.14 -13.60
CA LEU A 249 -5.32 19.28 -14.67
C LEU A 249 -5.03 17.87 -14.16
N ILE A 250 -4.44 17.73 -12.96
CA ILE A 250 -4.22 16.43 -12.31
C ILE A 250 -5.54 15.72 -12.00
N ARG A 251 -6.54 16.42 -11.47
CA ARG A 251 -7.86 15.82 -11.13
C ARG A 251 -8.63 15.37 -12.36
N CYS A 252 -8.44 16.08 -13.48
CA CYS A 252 -9.00 15.77 -14.79
C CYS A 252 -8.10 14.86 -15.64
N LEU A 253 -7.07 14.25 -15.04
CA LEU A 253 -6.17 13.28 -15.68
C LEU A 253 -5.52 13.81 -16.98
N GLY A 254 -5.27 15.12 -17.03
CA GLY A 254 -4.64 15.77 -18.18
C GLY A 254 -5.59 16.45 -19.16
N HIS A 255 -6.90 16.34 -18.94
CA HIS A 255 -7.89 17.13 -19.67
C HIS A 255 -7.95 18.55 -19.11
N ASP A 256 -7.67 19.56 -19.94
CA ASP A 256 -7.75 20.96 -19.55
C ASP A 256 -9.13 21.52 -19.90
N ASN A 257 -9.98 21.70 -18.89
CA ASN A 257 -11.34 22.24 -19.08
C ASN A 257 -11.33 23.68 -19.61
N ARG A 258 -10.24 24.44 -19.40
CA ARG A 258 -10.12 25.82 -19.90
C ARG A 258 -9.96 25.84 -21.42
N GLN A 259 -9.31 24.82 -21.97
CA GLN A 259 -9.03 24.66 -23.40
C GLN A 259 -9.88 23.58 -24.07
N MET A 260 -10.73 22.88 -23.30
CA MET A 260 -11.57 21.76 -23.73
C MET A 260 -10.81 20.68 -24.51
N LYS A 261 -9.58 20.37 -24.10
CA LYS A 261 -8.72 19.40 -24.80
C LYS A 261 -7.83 18.58 -23.86
N GLN A 262 -7.49 17.37 -24.30
CA GLN A 262 -6.46 16.55 -23.64
C GLN A 262 -5.09 17.12 -23.94
N LEU A 263 -4.34 17.55 -22.91
CA LEU A 263 -2.97 18.05 -23.10
C LEU A 263 -1.96 16.90 -23.13
N TYR A 264 -2.09 15.98 -22.18
CA TYR A 264 -1.25 14.79 -22.02
C TYR A 264 -1.84 13.91 -20.93
N ASP A 265 -1.63 12.60 -20.99
CA ASP A 265 -2.21 11.70 -20.00
C ASP A 265 -1.52 11.81 -18.64
N ILE A 266 -2.29 11.87 -17.56
CA ILE A 266 -1.79 11.83 -16.18
C ILE A 266 -2.26 10.52 -15.53
N GLY A 267 -1.33 9.78 -14.94
CA GLY A 267 -1.64 8.51 -14.27
C GLY A 267 -2.60 8.72 -13.09
N ILE A 268 -3.64 7.89 -13.01
CA ILE A 268 -4.73 8.01 -12.01
C ILE A 268 -4.23 8.03 -10.55
N HIS A 269 -3.11 7.36 -10.26
CA HIS A 269 -2.51 7.38 -8.92
C HIS A 269 -1.99 8.76 -8.51
N THR A 270 -1.67 9.63 -9.47
CA THR A 270 -1.31 11.03 -9.22
C THR A 270 -2.50 11.83 -8.70
N LYS A 271 -3.70 11.62 -9.28
CA LYS A 271 -4.96 12.18 -8.76
C LYS A 271 -5.23 11.68 -7.35
N TRP A 272 -5.04 10.38 -7.09
CA TRP A 272 -5.21 9.83 -5.75
C TRP A 272 -4.25 10.49 -4.76
N ALA A 273 -2.96 10.56 -5.08
CA ALA A 273 -1.91 11.18 -4.27
C ALA A 273 -2.24 12.64 -3.92
N LEU A 274 -2.73 13.41 -4.89
CA LEU A 274 -3.14 14.79 -4.66
C LEU A 274 -4.34 14.88 -3.71
N ASN A 275 -5.36 14.04 -3.92
CA ASN A 275 -6.59 14.04 -3.13
C ASN A 275 -6.47 13.28 -1.79
N MET A 276 -5.32 12.65 -1.53
CA MET A 276 -5.09 11.75 -0.38
C MET A 276 -6.14 10.64 -0.24
N LYS A 277 -6.75 10.24 -1.36
CA LYS A 277 -7.88 9.30 -1.37
C LYS A 277 -7.93 8.53 -2.68
N TRP A 278 -8.17 7.23 -2.56
CA TRP A 278 -8.47 6.40 -3.73
C TRP A 278 -9.87 6.69 -4.28
N SER A 279 -10.00 6.70 -5.60
CA SER A 279 -11.26 6.75 -6.34
C SER A 279 -11.21 5.75 -7.50
N LYS A 280 -12.39 5.23 -7.91
CA LYS A 280 -12.49 4.39 -9.12
C LYS A 280 -12.22 5.21 -10.40
N GLU A 281 -12.51 6.50 -10.34
CA GLU A 281 -12.45 7.49 -11.43
C GLU A 281 -11.65 8.73 -11.01
#